data_AF-A0A0F0GQX4-F1
#
_entry.id   AF-A0A0F0GQX4-F1
#
_cell.length_a   1.000
_cell.length_b   1.000
_cell.length_c   1.000
_cell.angle_alpha   90.00
_cell.angle_beta   90.00
_cell.angle_gamma   90.00
#
_symmetry.space_group_name_H-M   'P 1'
#
loop_
_entity.id
_entity.type
_entity.pdbx_description
1 polymer ?
#
loop_
_entity_poly.entity_id
_entity_poly.type
_entity_poly.pdbx_seq_one_letter_code
_entity_poly.pdbx_strand_id
1 'polypeptide(L)'
;MDYLKAVTADLHQTRQRLRDVETEAKEPIAMVAMSCRFPGGVSTPEELWQVVKEGTHAITAFPDNRGGNVEALYDPAPEASGKSYVRRGGFLHDAADFEPDFFGISPREA
;
A
#
# COMPACT_ATOMS: atom_id res chain seq x y z
N MET A 1 -26.52 -32.49 -45.83
CA MET A 1 -27.05 -31.69 -44.70
C MET A 1 -26.09 -31.63 -43.50
N ASP A 2 -25.12 -32.55 -43.37
CA ASP A 2 -24.25 -32.61 -42.20
C ASP A 2 -23.10 -31.59 -42.19
N TYR A 3 -22.62 -31.18 -43.36
CA TYR A 3 -21.55 -30.18 -43.48
C TYR A 3 -21.95 -28.82 -42.88
N LEU A 4 -23.16 -28.35 -43.16
CA LEU A 4 -23.65 -27.08 -42.62
C LEU A 4 -23.77 -27.11 -41.09
N LYS A 5 -24.17 -28.25 -40.51
CA LYS A 5 -24.26 -28.44 -39.05
C LYS A 5 -22.87 -28.44 -38.40
N ALA A 6 -21.88 -29.05 -39.04
CA ALA A 6 -20.51 -29.05 -38.54
C ALA A 6 -19.91 -27.63 -38.54
N VAL A 7 -20.11 -26.88 -39.62
CA VAL A 7 -19.60 -25.50 -39.75
C VAL A 7 -20.25 -24.55 -38.74
N THR A 8 -21.56 -24.69 -38.48
CA THR A 8 -22.23 -23.85 -37.47
C THR A 8 -21.81 -24.19 -36.04
N ALA A 9 -21.56 -25.47 -35.73
CA ALA A 9 -21.04 -25.89 -34.43
C ALA A 9 -19.62 -25.35 -34.18
N ASP A 10 -18.73 -25.44 -35.17
CA ASP A 10 -17.35 -24.96 -35.07
C ASP A 10 -17.27 -23.43 -34.92
N LEU A 11 -18.13 -22.70 -35.65
CA LEU A 11 -18.26 -21.24 -35.48
C LEU A 11 -18.78 -20.87 -34.09
N HIS A 12 -19.73 -21.63 -33.55
CA HIS A 12 -20.24 -21.39 -32.19
C HIS A 12 -19.15 -21.63 -31.14
N GLN A 13 -18.40 -22.73 -31.27
CA GLN A 13 -17.29 -23.05 -30.39
C GLN A 13 -16.18 -21.99 -30.45
N THR A 14 -15.81 -21.55 -31.65
CA THR A 14 -14.79 -20.50 -31.84
C THR A 14 -15.23 -19.17 -31.22
N ARG A 15 -16.49 -18.77 -31.42
CA ARG A 15 -17.05 -17.57 -30.79
C ARG A 15 -17.10 -17.66 -29.27
N GLN A 16 -17.42 -18.83 -28.74
CA GLN A 16 -17.44 -19.05 -27.29
C GLN A 16 -16.04 -18.91 -26.72
N ARG A 17 -15.03 -19.57 -27.32
CA ARG A 17 -13.63 -19.45 -26.89
C ARG A 17 -13.12 -18.00 -26.93
N LEU A 18 -13.49 -17.23 -27.95
CA LEU A 18 -13.11 -15.81 -28.01
C LEU A 18 -13.76 -15.01 -26.88
N ARG A 19 -15.05 -15.24 -26.60
CA ARG A 19 -15.76 -14.58 -25.50
C ARG A 19 -15.17 -14.95 -24.14
N ASP A 20 -14.81 -16.20 -23.94
CA ASP A 20 -14.24 -16.67 -22.68
C ASP A 20 -12.88 -15.98 -22.44
N VAL A 21 -12.03 -15.93 -23.47
CA VAL A 21 -10.74 -15.21 -23.43
C VAL A 21 -10.94 -13.71 -23.20
N GLU A 22 -11.91 -13.08 -23.86
CA GLU A 22 -12.24 -11.67 -23.65
C GLU A 22 -12.81 -11.38 -22.27
N THR A 23 -13.56 -12.34 -21.69
CA THR A 23 -14.15 -12.22 -20.36
C THR A 23 -13.10 -12.40 -19.28
N GLU A 24 -12.25 -13.41 -19.40
CA GLU A 24 -11.11 -13.65 -18.51
C GLU A 24 -10.17 -12.43 -18.50
N ALA A 25 -9.87 -11.86 -19.67
CA ALA A 25 -9.05 -10.65 -19.77
C ALA A 25 -9.70 -9.38 -19.19
N LYS A 26 -11.02 -9.39 -18.98
CA LYS A 26 -11.80 -8.25 -18.46
C LYS A 26 -12.48 -8.58 -17.14
N GLU A 27 -12.10 -9.68 -16.50
CA GLU A 27 -12.70 -10.10 -15.24
C GLU A 27 -12.35 -9.06 -14.16
N PRO A 28 -13.34 -8.42 -13.52
CA PRO A 28 -13.07 -7.44 -12.48
C PRO A 28 -12.41 -8.09 -11.27
N ILE A 29 -11.36 -7.45 -10.73
CA ILE A 29 -10.72 -7.91 -9.51
C ILE A 29 -11.43 -7.31 -8.29
N ALA A 30 -11.93 -8.17 -7.40
CA ALA A 30 -12.56 -7.75 -6.16
C ALA A 30 -11.50 -7.42 -5.08
N MET A 31 -11.60 -6.23 -4.49
CA MET A 31 -10.87 -5.87 -3.27
C MET A 31 -11.64 -6.41 -2.06
N VAL A 32 -11.17 -7.52 -1.47
CA VAL A 32 -11.91 -8.22 -0.40
C VAL A 32 -11.49 -7.84 1.03
N ALA A 33 -10.33 -7.19 1.18
CA ALA A 33 -9.82 -6.74 2.47
C ALA A 33 -8.82 -5.59 2.30
N MET A 34 -8.60 -4.82 3.38
CA MET A 34 -7.58 -3.76 3.47
C MET A 34 -7.01 -3.73 4.90
N SER A 35 -5.76 -3.28 5.02
CA SER A 35 -5.10 -2.97 6.30
C SER A 35 -4.05 -1.90 6.05
N CYS A 36 -3.73 -1.09 7.06
CA CYS A 36 -2.76 -0.02 6.90
C CYS A 36 -2.09 0.41 8.21
N ARG A 37 -0.99 1.14 8.07
CA ARG A 37 -0.36 1.96 9.10
C ARG A 37 -0.02 3.30 8.45
N PHE A 38 -0.54 4.40 8.99
CA PHE A 38 -0.33 5.75 8.49
C PHE A 38 0.06 6.72 9.63
N PRO A 39 0.68 7.88 9.29
CA PRO A 39 0.97 8.91 10.28
C PRO A 39 -0.27 9.33 11.08
N GLY A 40 -0.05 9.83 12.29
CA GLY A 40 -1.14 10.22 13.20
C GLY A 40 -1.74 9.05 13.98
N GLY A 41 -1.04 7.91 14.07
CA GLY A 41 -1.49 6.75 14.84
C GLY A 41 -2.57 5.92 14.16
N VAL A 42 -2.73 6.07 12.84
CA VAL A 42 -3.73 5.34 12.07
C VAL A 42 -3.25 3.92 11.83
N SER A 43 -4.03 2.95 12.30
CA SER A 43 -3.74 1.52 12.26
C SER A 43 -4.82 0.69 11.56
N THR A 44 -5.91 1.34 11.13
CA THR A 44 -7.02 0.70 10.43
C THR A 44 -7.55 1.57 9.28
N PRO A 45 -8.18 0.97 8.24
CA PRO A 45 -8.86 1.73 7.20
C PRO A 45 -9.95 2.67 7.74
N GLU A 46 -10.63 2.30 8.81
CA GLU A 46 -11.66 3.11 9.46
C GLU A 46 -11.06 4.37 10.10
N GLU A 47 -9.92 4.25 10.78
CA GLU A 47 -9.19 5.39 11.34
C GLU A 47 -8.66 6.31 10.24
N LEU A 48 -8.16 5.75 9.13
CA LEU A 48 -7.78 6.53 7.96
C LEU A 48 -8.97 7.35 7.44
N TRP A 49 -10.14 6.73 7.37
CA TRP A 49 -11.34 7.41 6.92
C TRP A 49 -11.74 8.56 7.86
N GLN A 50 -11.62 8.40 9.18
CA GLN A 50 -11.87 9.52 10.10
C GLN A 50 -10.91 10.67 9.86
N VAL A 51 -9.61 10.41 9.68
CA VAL A 51 -8.61 11.45 9.38
C VAL A 51 -8.96 12.22 8.11
N VAL A 52 -9.34 11.52 7.04
CA VAL A 52 -9.74 12.15 5.77
C VAL A 52 -11.01 12.97 5.94
N LYS A 53 -12.01 12.41 6.63
CA LYS A 53 -13.31 13.04 6.86
C LYS A 53 -13.20 14.30 7.73
N GLU A 54 -12.34 14.27 8.74
CA GLU A 54 -12.11 15.37 9.68
C GLU A 54 -11.08 16.39 9.16
N GLY A 55 -10.32 16.04 8.11
CA GLY A 55 -9.25 16.88 7.58
C GLY A 55 -8.04 16.97 8.54
N THR A 56 -7.80 15.93 9.33
CA THR A 56 -6.80 15.93 10.40
C THR A 56 -5.37 16.03 9.84
N HIS A 57 -4.57 16.95 10.38
CA HIS A 57 -3.18 17.16 9.99
C HIS A 57 -2.23 16.23 10.75
N ALA A 58 -1.81 15.14 10.11
CA ALA A 58 -0.98 14.10 10.73
C ALA A 58 0.54 14.32 10.65
N ILE A 59 0.98 15.55 10.36
CA ILE A 59 2.41 15.89 10.24
C ILE A 59 2.96 16.28 11.61
N THR A 60 4.01 15.58 12.04
CA THR A 60 4.67 15.76 13.33
C THR A 60 6.12 16.24 13.14
N ALA A 61 6.78 16.55 14.25
CA ALA A 61 8.24 16.69 14.24
C ALA A 61 8.89 15.32 13.98
N PHE A 62 10.16 15.31 13.60
CA PHE A 62 10.92 14.06 13.49
C PHE A 62 10.87 13.26 14.81
N PRO A 63 10.74 11.92 14.75
CA PRO A 63 10.77 11.08 15.95
C PRO A 63 12.13 11.15 16.66
N ASP A 64 12.11 11.25 17.98
CA ASP A 64 13.30 11.23 18.84
C ASP A 64 13.81 9.80 19.13
N ASN A 65 12.96 8.81 18.90
CA ASN A 65 13.23 7.39 19.18
C ASN A 65 13.93 6.61 18.04
N ARG A 66 14.52 7.29 17.05
CA ARG A 66 15.13 6.65 15.86
C ARG A 66 16.65 6.77 15.76
N GLY A 67 17.33 7.10 16.85
CA GLY A 67 18.80 7.09 16.94
C GLY A 67 19.54 8.16 16.13
N GLY A 68 18.83 8.99 15.34
CA GLY A 68 19.40 10.11 14.61
C GLY A 68 19.46 11.37 15.46
N ASN A 69 20.56 12.13 15.36
CA ASN A 69 20.60 13.50 15.87
C ASN A 69 19.78 14.40 14.93
N VAL A 70 18.48 14.47 15.19
CA VAL A 70 17.50 15.26 14.42
C VAL A 70 17.90 16.75 14.37
N GLU A 71 18.47 17.29 15.45
CA GLU A 71 18.94 18.68 15.47
C GLU A 71 20.12 18.88 14.51
N ALA A 72 21.04 17.92 14.44
CA ALA A 72 22.15 17.96 13.51
C ALA A 72 21.71 17.76 12.05
N LEU A 73 20.51 17.23 11.79
CA LEU A 73 20.00 17.05 10.43
C LEU A 73 19.42 18.33 9.84
N TYR A 74 19.14 19.36 10.64
CA TYR A 74 18.53 20.58 10.12
C TYR A 74 19.53 21.66 9.72
N ASP A 75 19.31 22.26 8.56
CA ASP A 75 19.95 23.51 8.13
C ASP A 75 18.96 24.32 7.28
N PRO A 76 18.69 25.60 7.60
CA PRO A 76 17.78 26.41 6.80
C PRO A 76 18.30 26.70 5.38
N ALA A 77 19.59 26.54 5.11
CA ALA A 77 20.20 26.71 3.79
C ALA A 77 19.91 25.48 2.90
N PRO A 78 19.13 25.61 1.80
CA PRO A 78 18.78 24.48 0.95
C PRO A 78 19.98 23.78 0.28
N GLU A 79 21.10 24.50 0.13
CA GLU A 79 22.36 24.02 -0.44
C GLU A 79 23.27 23.28 0.56
N ALA A 80 22.93 23.27 1.85
CA ALA A 80 23.73 22.61 2.87
C ALA A 80 23.75 21.08 2.65
N SER A 81 24.92 20.54 2.33
CA SER A 81 25.08 19.12 2.03
C SER A 81 24.81 18.25 3.26
N GLY A 82 24.03 17.18 3.07
CA GLY A 82 23.69 16.23 4.14
C GLY A 82 22.72 16.78 5.20
N LYS A 83 22.03 17.89 4.90
CA LYS A 83 21.05 18.53 5.79
C LYS A 83 19.66 18.57 5.15
N SER A 84 18.66 18.80 5.98
CA SER A 84 17.27 19.04 5.61
C SER A 84 16.85 20.44 6.06
N TYR A 85 16.23 21.21 5.18
CA TYR A 85 15.61 22.49 5.54
C TYR A 85 14.19 22.33 6.12
N VAL A 86 13.68 21.09 6.22
CA VAL A 86 12.38 20.75 6.79
C VAL A 86 12.56 19.91 8.06
N ARG A 87 11.83 20.25 9.13
CA ARG A 87 11.84 19.55 10.44
C ARG A 87 10.56 18.76 10.73
N ARG A 88 9.64 18.67 9.77
CA ARG A 88 8.31 18.08 9.95
C ARG A 88 7.98 17.12 8.81
N GLY A 89 7.29 16.03 9.15
CA GLY A 89 6.89 14.98 8.20
C GLY A 89 5.81 14.07 8.77
N GLY A 90 5.29 13.18 7.96
CA GLY A 90 4.39 12.12 8.41
C GLY A 90 5.21 10.89 8.81
N PHE A 91 5.13 10.49 10.08
CA PHE A 91 5.91 9.37 10.61
C PHE A 91 5.00 8.34 11.31
N LEU A 92 5.37 7.07 11.21
CA LEU A 92 4.90 6.02 12.10
C LEU A 92 5.74 6.07 13.38
N HIS A 93 5.12 6.27 14.54
CA HIS A 93 5.88 6.43 15.78
C HIS A 93 6.34 5.09 16.37
N ASP A 94 5.59 4.03 16.07
CA ASP A 94 5.71 2.63 16.46
C ASP A 94 6.39 1.78 15.37
N ALA A 95 7.13 2.39 14.43
CA ALA A 95 7.70 1.65 13.30
C ALA A 95 8.75 0.59 13.68
N ALA A 96 9.29 0.66 14.90
CA ALA A 96 10.22 -0.33 15.42
C ALA A 96 9.51 -1.50 16.11
N ASP A 97 8.19 -1.39 16.35
CA ASP A 97 7.44 -2.43 17.05
C ASP A 97 7.16 -3.59 16.09
N PHE A 98 7.51 -4.79 16.53
CA PHE A 98 7.34 -6.03 15.77
C PHE A 98 7.08 -7.18 16.73
N GLU A 99 6.25 -8.15 16.33
CA GLU A 99 5.95 -9.35 17.12
C GLU A 99 6.75 -10.56 16.59
N PRO A 100 8.05 -10.69 16.94
CA PRO A 100 8.92 -11.71 16.34
C PRO A 100 8.44 -13.13 16.58
N ASP A 101 7.96 -13.43 17.80
CA ASP A 101 7.50 -14.76 18.17
C ASP A 101 6.30 -15.23 17.32
N PHE A 102 5.39 -14.31 16.96
CA PHE A 102 4.25 -14.60 16.10
C PHE A 102 4.70 -15.04 14.70
N PHE A 103 5.76 -14.42 14.17
CA PHE A 103 6.33 -14.74 12.87
C PHE A 103 7.40 -15.84 12.92
N GLY A 104 7.71 -16.38 14.11
CA GLY A 104 8.77 -17.37 14.29
C GLY A 104 10.19 -16.84 14.02
N ILE A 105 10.39 -15.53 14.18
CA ILE A 105 11.67 -14.84 13.97
C ILE A 105 12.39 -14.70 15.32
N SER A 106 13.70 -14.93 15.33
CA SER A 106 14.48 -14.75 16.57
C SER A 106 14.63 -13.27 16.94
N PRO A 107 14.75 -12.91 18.24
CA PRO A 107 14.94 -11.52 18.65
C PRO A 107 16.17 -10.81 18.07
N ARG A 108 17.15 -11.57 17.54
CA ARG A 108 18.35 -11.01 16.88
C ARG A 108 18.13 -10.73 15.39
N GLU A 109 17.19 -11.44 14.78
CA GLU A 109 16.86 -11.30 13.35
C GLU A 109 15.77 -10.24 13.11
N ALA A 110 14.89 -10.04 14.09
CA ALA A 110 13.97 -8.91 14.16
C ALA A 110 14.71 -7.57 14.32
#